data_AF-A0A8J9YEZ8-F1
#
_entry.id   AF-A0A8J9YEZ8-F1
#
_cell.length_a   1.000
_cell.length_b   1.000
_cell.length_c   1.000
_cell.angle_alpha   90.00
_cell.angle_beta   90.00
_cell.angle_gamma   90.00
#
_symmetry.space_group_name_H-M   'P 1'
#
loop_
_entity.id
_entity.type
_entity.pdbx_description
1 polymer ?
#
loop_
_entity_poly.entity_id
_entity_poly.type
_entity_poly.pdbx_seq_one_letter_code
_entity_poly.pdbx_strand_id
1 'polypeptide(L)'
;MSRQKLAKETDNDSVLFIFLDQNILSGHKKWRHVLVCICDKQDIFVVKRENLIKMGFHLDAVFLMITNAVLSCLAGDLVISPKDDPCRSFSSCATCISQSACTWCVTKSLCTKQLCGNDNVIYPEGNSNVLLFGPDFCPRIAETKDLIFESGKRKIVDIKITQIYLYMAFLPWKCKINLNGEETIVTAMLIGDSVYCESFEMNNKSENPYVEGTIKVLWDYNKAFDGSFPFKVCRCDLEPNCVACNKIDKK
;
A
#
# COMPACT_ATOMS: atom_id res chain seq x y z
N MET A 1 34.91 -22.43 -0.62
CA MET A 1 33.58 -22.99 -0.30
C MET A 1 32.72 -22.84 -1.53
N SER A 2 32.40 -23.93 -2.23
CA SER A 2 31.64 -23.85 -3.49
C SER A 2 30.16 -24.09 -3.17
N ARG A 3 29.33 -23.05 -3.27
CA ARG A 3 27.87 -23.14 -3.07
C ARG A 3 27.23 -23.37 -4.44
N GLN A 4 26.60 -24.53 -4.64
CA GLN A 4 25.74 -24.74 -5.81
C GLN A 4 24.31 -24.37 -5.45
N LYS A 5 23.76 -23.38 -6.16
CA LYS A 5 22.38 -22.94 -6.05
C LYS A 5 21.59 -23.66 -7.14
N LEU A 6 20.76 -24.63 -6.78
CA LEU A 6 19.68 -25.08 -7.67
C LEU A 6 18.43 -24.30 -7.29
N ALA A 7 18.04 -23.35 -8.13
CA ALA A 7 16.72 -22.74 -8.09
C ALA A 7 15.86 -23.46 -9.13
N LYS A 8 14.72 -24.01 -8.70
CA LYS A 8 13.65 -24.38 -9.62
C LYS A 8 12.53 -23.38 -9.38
N GLU A 9 12.35 -22.48 -10.34
CA GLU A 9 11.27 -21.51 -10.35
C GLU A 9 10.00 -22.24 -10.77
N THR A 10 9.02 -22.29 -9.88
CA THR A 10 7.65 -22.70 -10.19
C THR A 10 6.78 -21.46 -10.16
N ASP A 11 5.92 -21.35 -11.18
CA ASP A 11 5.26 -20.14 -11.68
C ASP A 11 4.14 -19.57 -10.77
N ASN A 12 4.32 -19.61 -9.45
CA ASN A 12 3.43 -19.02 -8.45
C ASN A 12 4.19 -18.85 -7.12
N ASP A 13 4.81 -17.68 -6.91
CA ASP A 13 5.34 -17.04 -5.68
C ASP A 13 5.90 -17.89 -4.51
N SER A 14 6.17 -19.17 -4.73
CA SER A 14 6.71 -20.11 -3.74
C SER A 14 8.09 -20.53 -4.23
N VAL A 15 9.13 -19.86 -3.72
CA VAL A 15 10.50 -20.17 -4.11
C VAL A 15 11.07 -21.20 -3.14
N LEU A 16 11.23 -22.43 -3.63
CA LEU A 16 11.95 -23.48 -2.91
C LEU A 16 13.46 -23.24 -3.04
N PHE A 17 14.10 -22.80 -1.96
CA PHE A 17 15.55 -22.71 -1.92
C PHE A 17 16.15 -23.96 -1.27
N ILE A 18 16.88 -24.74 -2.06
CA ILE A 18 17.69 -25.86 -1.55
C ILE A 18 19.15 -25.41 -1.52
N PHE A 19 19.69 -25.22 -0.31
CA PHE A 19 21.11 -24.93 -0.12
C PHE A 19 21.87 -26.22 0.16
N LEU A 20 22.82 -26.54 -0.72
CA LEU A 20 23.77 -27.63 -0.52
C LEU A 20 25.15 -27.04 -0.23
N ASP A 21 25.67 -27.32 0.97
CA ASP A 21 27.00 -26.87 1.36
C ASP A 21 28.05 -27.98 1.14
N GLN A 22 29.06 -27.69 0.31
CA GLN A 22 30.21 -28.57 0.06
C GLN A 22 31.45 -28.05 0.80
N ASN A 23 31.97 -28.87 1.72
CA ASN A 23 33.31 -28.66 2.27
C ASN A 23 34.33 -29.50 1.49
N ILE A 24 35.33 -28.82 0.89
CA ILE A 24 36.47 -29.44 0.21
C ILE A 24 37.66 -29.36 1.16
N LEU A 25 37.68 -30.26 2.15
CA LEU A 25 38.89 -30.59 2.89
C LEU A 25 38.91 -32.11 3.02
N SER A 26 39.98 -32.71 2.50
CA SER A 26 40.25 -34.15 2.35
C SER A 26 39.29 -34.94 1.44
N GLY A 27 39.57 -34.97 0.13
CA GLY A 27 39.41 -36.11 -0.81
C GLY A 27 38.10 -36.90 -0.94
N HIS A 28 37.13 -36.74 -0.05
CA HIS A 28 35.88 -37.50 0.01
C HIS A 28 34.72 -36.51 0.15
N LYS A 29 33.85 -36.47 -0.86
CA LYS A 29 32.65 -35.64 -0.87
C LYS A 29 31.67 -36.14 0.20
N LYS A 30 31.53 -35.42 1.31
CA LYS A 30 30.54 -35.72 2.37
C LYS A 30 29.64 -34.51 2.63
N TRP A 31 28.38 -34.63 2.23
CA TRP A 31 27.32 -33.63 2.44
C TRP A 31 26.93 -33.56 3.93
N ARG A 32 26.68 -32.39 4.52
CA ARG A 32 26.29 -32.31 5.95
C ARG A 32 24.92 -31.72 6.24
N HIS A 33 24.38 -30.85 5.39
CA HIS A 33 23.10 -30.18 5.67
C HIS A 33 22.26 -30.04 4.39
N VAL A 34 20.95 -30.24 4.53
CA VAL A 34 19.95 -29.90 3.50
C VAL A 34 19.04 -28.88 4.15
N LEU A 35 19.08 -27.63 3.68
CA LEU A 35 18.16 -26.60 4.10
C LEU A 35 17.00 -26.57 3.11
N VAL A 36 15.78 -26.72 3.60
CA VAL A 36 14.55 -26.60 2.80
C VAL A 36 13.77 -25.43 3.37
N CYS A 37 13.74 -24.32 2.63
CA CYS A 37 12.90 -23.18 2.97
C CYS A 37 11.60 -23.24 2.16
N ILE A 38 10.46 -23.33 2.85
CA ILE A 38 9.13 -23.15 2.25
C ILE A 38 8.66 -21.79 2.75
N CYS A 39 8.55 -20.82 1.84
CA CYS A 39 7.98 -19.52 2.16
C CYS A 39 6.46 -19.58 1.95
N ASP A 40 5.71 -19.89 3.01
CA ASP A 40 4.50 -19.13 3.29
C ASP A 40 4.45 -18.83 4.78
N LYS A 41 3.84 -17.70 5.12
CA LYS A 41 3.95 -16.98 6.39
C LYS A 41 3.67 -17.87 7.62
N GLN A 42 4.69 -18.52 8.18
CA GLN A 42 5.12 -18.32 9.58
C GLN A 42 6.17 -19.32 10.10
N ASP A 43 6.56 -20.38 9.38
CA ASP A 43 7.51 -21.36 9.95
C ASP A 43 8.67 -21.74 9.03
N ILE A 44 9.90 -21.62 9.56
CA ILE A 44 11.14 -22.11 8.92
C ILE A 44 11.50 -23.46 9.55
N PHE A 45 11.39 -24.55 8.78
CA PHE A 45 11.80 -25.88 9.24
C PHE A 45 13.27 -26.15 8.91
N VAL A 46 14.14 -26.16 9.92
CA VAL A 46 15.56 -26.54 9.76
C VAL A 46 15.75 -28.00 10.13
N VAL A 47 15.88 -28.89 9.14
CA VAL A 47 16.14 -30.31 9.38
C VAL A 47 17.64 -30.59 9.40
N LYS A 48 18.19 -30.90 10.57
CA LYS A 48 19.61 -31.24 10.74
C LYS A 48 19.85 -32.72 10.40
N ARG A 49 20.77 -33.01 9.46
CA ARG A 49 21.08 -34.38 8.98
C ARG A 49 21.48 -35.36 10.09
N GLU A 50 22.08 -34.88 11.18
CA GLU A 50 22.49 -35.70 12.32
C GLU A 50 21.30 -36.34 13.06
N ASN A 51 20.09 -35.77 12.95
CA ASN A 51 18.88 -36.32 13.56
C ASN A 51 18.16 -37.35 12.66
N LEU A 52 18.35 -37.31 11.34
CA LEU A 52 17.76 -38.27 10.41
C LEU A 52 18.42 -39.66 10.49
N ILE A 53 19.72 -39.71 10.80
CA ILE A 53 20.48 -40.97 10.90
C ILE A 53 20.22 -41.68 12.24
N LYS A 54 19.94 -40.93 13.33
CA LYS A 54 19.64 -41.50 14.65
C LYS A 54 18.23 -42.11 14.76
N MET A 55 17.30 -41.75 13.89
CA MET A 55 15.91 -42.24 13.94
C MET A 55 15.61 -43.37 12.94
N GLY A 56 16.61 -43.91 12.23
CA GLY A 56 16.42 -45.11 11.40
C GLY A 56 15.44 -44.95 10.22
N PHE A 57 15.12 -43.72 9.81
CA PHE A 57 14.20 -43.49 8.69
C PHE A 57 14.92 -43.67 7.35
N HIS A 58 14.41 -44.58 6.54
CA HIS A 58 14.79 -44.75 5.13
C HIS A 58 14.44 -43.47 4.35
N LEU A 59 15.28 -43.05 3.39
CA LEU A 59 15.10 -41.81 2.62
C LEU A 59 13.69 -41.68 1.99
N ASP A 60 13.06 -42.81 1.67
CA ASP A 60 11.72 -42.87 1.06
C ASP A 60 10.61 -42.37 2.01
N ALA A 61 10.76 -42.55 3.32
CA ALA A 61 9.78 -42.08 4.30
C ALA A 61 9.82 -40.56 4.49
N VAL A 62 11.00 -39.95 4.35
CA VAL A 62 11.16 -38.48 4.36
C VAL A 62 10.52 -37.89 3.11
N PHE A 63 10.69 -38.55 1.96
CA PHE A 63 10.06 -38.15 0.71
C PHE A 63 8.52 -38.22 0.82
N LEU A 64 7.98 -39.29 1.43
CA LEU A 64 6.54 -39.46 1.64
C LEU A 64 5.93 -38.40 2.57
N MET A 65 6.66 -38.02 3.62
CA MET A 65 6.25 -36.96 4.56
C MET A 65 6.24 -35.58 3.89
N ILE A 66 7.23 -35.30 3.03
CA ILE A 66 7.27 -34.06 2.24
C ILE A 66 6.11 -34.04 1.23
N THR A 67 5.82 -35.17 0.56
CA THR A 67 4.69 -35.22 -0.40
C THR A 67 3.34 -35.06 0.28
N ASN A 68 3.13 -35.61 1.48
CA ASN A 68 1.87 -35.45 2.22
C ASN A 68 1.71 -34.04 2.78
N ALA A 69 2.78 -33.39 3.26
CA ALA A 69 2.74 -32.00 3.70
C ALA A 69 2.40 -31.04 2.54
N VAL A 70 2.94 -31.31 1.34
CA VAL A 70 2.62 -30.56 0.12
C VAL A 70 1.17 -30.82 -0.34
N LEU A 71 0.66 -32.04 -0.18
CA LEU A 71 -0.72 -32.39 -0.55
C LEU A 71 -1.76 -31.76 0.39
N SER A 72 -1.45 -31.63 1.69
CA SER A 72 -2.28 -30.89 2.64
C SER A 72 -2.27 -29.37 2.42
N CYS A 73 -1.27 -28.81 1.71
CA CYS A 73 -1.30 -27.41 1.28
C CYS A 73 -2.17 -27.17 0.04
N LEU A 74 -2.46 -28.20 -0.76
CA LEU A 74 -3.24 -28.08 -1.99
C LEU A 74 -4.76 -28.24 -1.76
N ALA A 75 -5.17 -28.71 -0.58
CA ALA A 75 -6.56 -28.93 -0.22
C ALA A 75 -7.00 -27.90 0.83
N GLY A 76 -7.38 -26.70 0.37
CA GLY A 76 -8.19 -25.80 1.19
C GLY A 76 -7.60 -24.43 1.45
N ASP A 77 -7.23 -23.71 0.38
CA ASP A 77 -7.77 -22.37 0.19
C ASP A 77 -7.90 -22.18 -1.32
N LEU A 78 -9.10 -21.86 -1.79
CA LEU A 78 -9.27 -21.35 -3.14
C LEU A 78 -8.54 -20.01 -3.20
N VAL A 79 -7.24 -20.05 -3.51
CA VAL A 79 -6.48 -18.87 -3.93
C VAL A 79 -7.07 -18.49 -5.28
N ILE A 80 -8.15 -17.72 -5.25
CA ILE A 80 -8.65 -17.01 -6.42
C ILE A 80 -7.46 -16.21 -6.92
N SER A 81 -7.04 -16.47 -8.16
CA SER A 81 -5.93 -15.78 -8.79
C SER A 81 -6.13 -14.27 -8.59
N PRO A 82 -5.10 -13.49 -8.23
CA PRO A 82 -5.21 -12.03 -8.05
C PRO A 82 -5.82 -11.30 -9.26
N LYS A 83 -5.85 -11.96 -10.43
CA LYS A 83 -6.43 -11.47 -11.69
C LYS A 83 -7.97 -11.55 -11.76
N ASP A 84 -8.64 -12.27 -10.86
CA ASP A 84 -10.09 -12.52 -10.93
C ASP A 84 -10.90 -11.79 -9.84
N ASP A 85 -10.30 -10.82 -9.14
CA ASP A 85 -11.00 -10.00 -8.16
C ASP A 85 -11.44 -8.66 -8.76
N PRO A 86 -12.71 -8.51 -9.20
CA PRO A 86 -13.20 -7.29 -9.82
C PRO A 86 -13.15 -6.08 -8.86
N CYS A 87 -13.12 -6.31 -7.54
CA CYS A 87 -12.98 -5.27 -6.55
C CYS A 87 -11.66 -4.50 -6.68
N ARG A 88 -10.60 -5.13 -7.20
CA ARG A 88 -9.28 -4.49 -7.37
C ARG A 88 -9.27 -3.33 -8.37
N SER A 89 -10.32 -3.20 -9.19
CA SER A 89 -10.48 -2.06 -10.10
C SER A 89 -10.80 -0.75 -9.36
N PHE A 90 -11.29 -0.82 -8.12
CA PHE A 90 -11.61 0.36 -7.32
C PHE A 90 -10.39 0.84 -6.53
N SER A 91 -9.94 2.05 -6.83
CA SER A 91 -8.78 2.69 -6.19
C SER A 91 -9.16 3.60 -5.01
N SER A 92 -10.45 3.80 -4.75
CA SER A 92 -10.99 4.61 -3.67
C SER A 92 -11.78 3.73 -2.70
N CYS A 93 -11.63 3.99 -1.40
CA CYS A 93 -12.30 3.23 -0.36
C CYS A 93 -13.82 3.40 -0.44
N ALA A 94 -14.34 4.62 -0.55
CA ALA A 94 -15.77 4.89 -0.63
C ALA A 94 -16.41 4.18 -1.82
N THR A 95 -15.76 4.24 -2.99
CA THR A 95 -16.22 3.51 -4.19
C THR A 95 -16.17 2.01 -3.97
N CYS A 96 -15.12 1.48 -3.34
CA CYS A 96 -15.01 0.06 -3.00
C CYS A 96 -16.15 -0.40 -2.09
N ILE A 97 -16.37 0.30 -0.99
CA ILE A 97 -17.33 -0.06 0.06
C ILE A 97 -18.79 0.15 -0.38
N SER A 98 -19.03 0.99 -1.39
CA SER A 98 -20.33 1.06 -2.07
C SER A 98 -20.74 -0.25 -2.75
N GLN A 99 -19.78 -1.14 -3.04
CA GLN A 99 -20.03 -2.45 -3.63
C GLN A 99 -20.26 -3.46 -2.50
N SER A 100 -21.46 -4.06 -2.46
CA SER A 100 -21.90 -4.94 -1.36
C SER A 100 -21.03 -6.19 -1.13
N ALA A 101 -20.18 -6.56 -2.09
CA ALA A 101 -19.32 -7.73 -2.04
C ALA A 101 -17.82 -7.41 -1.85
N CYS A 102 -17.44 -6.13 -1.78
CA CYS A 102 -16.05 -5.70 -1.69
C CYS A 102 -15.74 -5.15 -0.30
N THR A 103 -14.53 -5.42 0.18
CA THR A 103 -14.00 -4.90 1.43
C THR A 103 -12.74 -4.07 1.16
N TRP A 104 -12.43 -3.16 2.08
CA TRP A 104 -11.23 -2.33 1.98
C TRP A 104 -10.22 -2.69 3.06
N CYS A 105 -9.01 -3.08 2.64
CA CYS A 105 -7.88 -3.31 3.51
C CYS A 105 -7.14 -1.97 3.72
N VAL A 106 -7.26 -1.38 4.90
CA VAL A 106 -6.80 -0.01 5.17
C VAL A 106 -5.30 0.15 4.98
N THR A 107 -4.49 -0.70 5.63
CA THR A 107 -3.03 -0.60 5.56
C THR A 107 -2.53 -0.84 4.15
N LYS A 108 -3.13 -1.80 3.43
CA LYS A 108 -2.78 -2.10 2.04
C LYS A 108 -3.32 -1.05 1.06
N SER A 109 -4.27 -0.21 1.47
CA SER A 109 -5.00 0.70 0.59
C SER A 109 -5.55 -0.02 -0.64
N LEU A 110 -6.21 -1.15 -0.41
CA LEU A 110 -6.60 -2.10 -1.45
C LEU A 110 -8.06 -2.52 -1.28
N CYS A 111 -8.81 -2.43 -2.37
CA CYS A 111 -10.14 -3.01 -2.48
C CYS A 111 -10.05 -4.48 -2.91
N THR A 112 -10.73 -5.37 -2.18
CA THR A 112 -10.71 -6.81 -2.48
C THR A 112 -11.95 -7.54 -1.95
N LYS A 113 -12.32 -8.62 -2.62
CA LYS A 113 -13.28 -9.62 -2.10
C LYS A 113 -12.60 -10.67 -1.20
N GLN A 114 -11.26 -10.74 -1.25
CA GLN A 114 -10.47 -11.70 -0.48
C GLN A 114 -10.25 -11.22 0.96
N LEU A 115 -9.71 -12.10 1.81
CA LEU A 115 -9.38 -11.75 3.19
C LEU A 115 -8.18 -10.78 3.23
N CYS A 116 -8.29 -9.73 4.06
CA CYS A 116 -7.22 -8.76 4.25
C CYS A 116 -6.07 -9.27 5.15
N GLY A 117 -6.16 -10.48 5.71
CA GLY A 117 -5.21 -10.99 6.70
C GLY A 117 -5.29 -10.16 7.99
N ASN A 118 -4.14 -9.70 8.50
CA ASN A 118 -4.04 -8.93 9.74
C ASN A 118 -4.26 -7.41 9.56
N ASP A 119 -4.91 -6.99 8.48
CA ASP A 119 -5.18 -5.57 8.23
C ASP A 119 -6.43 -5.09 8.98
N ASN A 120 -6.56 -3.79 9.20
CA ASN A 120 -7.85 -3.20 9.53
C ASN A 120 -8.74 -3.24 8.28
N VAL A 121 -9.98 -3.73 8.45
CA VAL A 121 -10.90 -3.97 7.34
C VAL A 121 -12.14 -3.09 7.52
N ILE A 122 -12.49 -2.37 6.46
CA ILE A 122 -13.78 -1.68 6.35
C ILE A 122 -14.68 -2.55 5.50
N TYR A 123 -15.89 -2.79 5.99
CA TYR A 123 -16.88 -3.65 5.35
C TYR A 123 -17.96 -2.81 4.65
N PRO A 124 -18.62 -3.35 3.60
CA PRO A 124 -19.78 -2.72 3.00
C PRO A 124 -20.94 -2.64 4.00
N GLU A 125 -21.88 -1.73 3.76
CA GLU A 125 -23.08 -1.63 4.58
C GLU A 125 -23.90 -2.93 4.51
N GLY A 126 -24.53 -3.29 5.63
CA GLY A 126 -25.40 -4.48 5.73
C GLY A 126 -24.91 -5.58 6.67
N ASN A 127 -23.78 -5.40 7.37
CA ASN A 127 -23.30 -6.33 8.39
C ASN A 127 -23.28 -5.65 9.78
N SER A 128 -24.35 -5.80 10.56
CA SER A 128 -24.55 -5.11 11.85
C SER A 128 -23.62 -5.58 12.98
N ASN A 129 -22.87 -6.66 12.75
CA ASN A 129 -21.99 -7.26 13.76
C ASN A 129 -20.54 -6.79 13.65
N VAL A 130 -20.25 -5.82 12.78
CA VAL A 130 -18.91 -5.29 12.55
C VAL A 130 -18.86 -3.82 12.98
N LEU A 131 -17.72 -3.38 13.51
CA LEU A 131 -17.56 -2.01 14.05
C LEU A 131 -17.22 -0.97 12.98
N LEU A 132 -16.60 -1.38 11.87
CA LEU A 132 -16.14 -0.50 10.79
C LEU A 132 -16.88 -0.87 9.49
N PHE A 133 -18.03 -0.27 9.25
CA PHE A 133 -18.84 -0.54 8.06
C PHE A 133 -19.36 0.73 7.40
N GLY A 134 -19.38 0.74 6.08
CA GLY A 134 -19.85 1.87 5.28
C GLY A 134 -18.77 2.93 5.01
N PRO A 135 -19.07 3.86 4.09
CA PRO A 135 -18.10 4.82 3.56
C PRO A 135 -17.61 5.83 4.61
N ASP A 136 -18.34 6.02 5.71
CA ASP A 136 -17.97 6.96 6.77
C ASP A 136 -16.71 6.57 7.54
N PHE A 137 -16.26 5.33 7.43
CA PHE A 137 -15.00 4.85 8.03
C PHE A 137 -13.81 4.93 7.06
N CYS A 138 -14.03 5.34 5.81
CA CYS A 138 -12.94 5.48 4.84
C CYS A 138 -12.01 6.66 5.18
N PRO A 139 -10.67 6.47 5.12
CA PRO A 139 -9.69 7.55 5.18
C PRO A 139 -9.97 8.58 4.08
N ARG A 140 -10.39 9.78 4.47
CA ARG A 140 -10.82 10.83 3.52
C ARG A 140 -10.40 12.23 3.93
N ILE A 141 -10.42 13.14 2.96
CA ILE A 141 -10.38 14.58 3.21
C ILE A 141 -11.71 14.97 3.88
N ALA A 142 -11.63 15.59 5.06
CA ALA A 142 -12.79 15.85 5.91
C ALA A 142 -13.56 17.11 5.51
N GLU A 143 -12.83 18.15 5.09
CA GLU A 143 -13.39 19.47 4.80
C GLU A 143 -12.72 20.04 3.55
N THR A 144 -13.53 20.57 2.62
CA THR A 144 -13.04 21.38 1.50
C THR A 144 -13.46 22.82 1.71
N LYS A 145 -12.52 23.74 1.51
CA LYS A 145 -12.77 25.19 1.54
C LYS A 145 -12.54 25.73 0.15
N ASP A 146 -13.32 26.74 -0.25
CA ASP A 146 -13.08 27.46 -1.50
C ASP A 146 -11.85 28.35 -1.33
N LEU A 147 -10.68 27.79 -1.63
CA LEU A 147 -9.42 28.53 -1.61
C LEU A 147 -9.12 29.10 -2.99
N ILE A 148 -8.81 30.40 -3.00
CA ILE A 148 -8.34 31.12 -4.18
C ILE A 148 -6.95 31.65 -3.86
N PHE A 149 -5.99 31.34 -4.72
CA PHE A 149 -4.60 31.77 -4.59
C PHE A 149 -4.24 32.77 -5.69
N GLU A 150 -3.31 33.67 -5.38
CA GLU A 150 -2.69 34.55 -6.35
C GLU A 150 -1.64 33.79 -7.16
N SER A 151 -1.65 33.97 -8.49
CA SER A 151 -0.66 33.38 -9.40
C SER A 151 0.76 33.84 -9.09
N GLY A 152 1.73 32.92 -9.14
CA GLY A 152 3.14 33.16 -8.91
C GLY A 152 3.54 33.23 -7.43
N LYS A 153 2.62 32.94 -6.49
CA LYS A 153 2.93 32.88 -5.05
C LYS A 153 3.16 31.45 -4.60
N ARG A 154 4.15 31.29 -3.71
CA ARG A 154 4.34 30.04 -2.97
C ARG A 154 3.42 30.01 -1.75
N LYS A 155 2.70 28.91 -1.54
CA LYS A 155 1.73 28.77 -0.44
C LYS A 155 1.88 27.41 0.23
N ILE A 156 1.72 27.40 1.55
CA ILE A 156 1.51 26.19 2.34
C ILE A 156 0.00 25.97 2.40
N VAL A 157 -0.44 24.74 2.23
CA VAL A 157 -1.85 24.38 2.31
C VAL A 157 -2.01 23.33 3.39
N ASP A 158 -2.87 23.60 4.36
CA ASP A 158 -3.32 22.63 5.36
C ASP A 158 -4.61 21.97 4.89
N ILE A 159 -4.64 20.63 4.96
CA ILE A 159 -5.77 19.82 4.53
C ILE A 159 -6.21 18.96 5.70
N LYS A 160 -7.44 19.17 6.17
CA LYS A 160 -8.01 18.38 7.24
C LYS A 160 -8.45 17.02 6.71
N ILE A 161 -8.03 15.96 7.39
CA ILE A 161 -8.36 14.58 7.06
C ILE A 161 -9.06 13.90 8.24
N THR A 162 -9.69 12.76 7.97
CA THR A 162 -10.35 11.96 9.01
C THR A 162 -10.17 10.47 8.75
N GLN A 163 -10.53 9.65 9.73
CA GLN A 163 -10.36 8.20 9.73
C GLN A 163 -8.89 7.78 9.56
N ILE A 164 -8.01 8.45 10.33
CA ILE A 164 -6.60 8.12 10.41
C ILE A 164 -6.34 7.09 11.52
N TYR A 165 -5.37 6.21 11.27
CA TYR A 165 -4.91 5.25 12.25
C TYR A 165 -3.57 5.70 12.84
N LEU A 166 -3.32 5.40 14.12
CA LEU A 166 -2.13 5.87 14.84
C LEU A 166 -0.82 5.55 14.10
N TYR A 167 -0.71 4.37 13.49
CA TYR A 167 0.50 3.97 12.75
C TYR A 167 0.77 4.85 11.52
N MET A 168 -0.26 5.46 10.92
CA MET A 168 -0.10 6.33 9.74
C MET A 168 0.68 7.60 10.07
N ALA A 169 0.64 8.06 11.33
CA ALA A 169 1.36 9.25 11.77
C ALA A 169 2.89 9.14 11.63
N PHE A 170 3.41 7.91 11.58
CA PHE A 170 4.85 7.64 11.49
C PHE A 170 5.32 7.31 10.06
N LEU A 171 4.42 7.39 9.07
CA LEU A 171 4.72 7.10 7.67
C LEU A 171 4.95 8.39 6.87
N PRO A 172 5.62 8.32 5.70
CA PRO A 172 5.81 9.48 4.85
C PRO A 172 4.49 10.03 4.29
N TRP A 173 4.32 11.34 4.37
CA TRP A 173 3.17 12.06 3.82
C TRP A 173 3.57 12.91 2.61
N LYS A 174 2.69 12.97 1.61
CA LYS A 174 2.87 13.79 0.41
C LYS A 174 1.56 14.41 -0.02
N CYS A 175 1.66 15.53 -0.73
CA CYS A 175 0.53 16.10 -1.45
C CYS A 175 0.78 15.99 -2.95
N LYS A 176 -0.18 15.40 -3.67
CA LYS A 176 -0.19 15.36 -5.12
C LYS A 176 -1.09 16.48 -5.62
N ILE A 177 -0.49 17.53 -6.14
CA ILE A 177 -1.16 18.69 -6.69
C ILE A 177 -1.33 18.50 -8.18
N ASN A 178 -2.53 18.75 -8.69
CA ASN A 178 -2.80 18.89 -10.11
C ASN A 178 -3.27 20.32 -10.35
N LEU A 179 -2.54 21.07 -11.17
CA LEU A 179 -2.90 22.43 -11.57
C LEU A 179 -2.90 22.48 -13.09
N ASN A 180 -4.06 22.73 -13.71
CA ASN A 180 -4.19 22.75 -15.17
C ASN A 180 -3.69 21.47 -15.87
N GLY A 181 -3.83 20.30 -15.23
CA GLY A 181 -3.31 19.03 -15.74
C GLY A 181 -1.81 18.79 -15.49
N GLU A 182 -1.07 19.77 -14.98
CA GLU A 182 0.34 19.60 -14.55
C GLU A 182 0.35 19.03 -13.12
N GLU A 183 0.91 17.82 -12.97
CA GLU A 183 1.01 17.14 -11.67
C GLU A 183 2.34 17.43 -10.99
N THR A 184 2.29 17.87 -9.74
CA THR A 184 3.45 18.09 -8.86
C THR A 184 3.24 17.35 -7.55
N ILE A 185 4.27 16.67 -7.06
CA ILE A 185 4.23 15.98 -5.76
C ILE A 185 5.20 16.67 -4.82
N VAL A 186 4.70 17.11 -3.67
CA VAL A 186 5.49 17.72 -2.60
C VAL A 186 5.42 16.90 -1.33
N THR A 187 6.43 17.04 -0.48
CA THR A 187 6.41 16.44 0.86
C THR A 187 5.33 17.10 1.70
N ALA A 188 4.81 16.38 2.70
CA ALA A 188 3.86 16.93 3.65
C ALA A 188 4.16 16.41 5.06
N MET A 189 3.55 17.03 6.06
CA MET A 189 3.61 16.61 7.46
C MET A 189 2.21 16.52 8.05
N LEU A 190 1.93 15.45 8.78
CA LEU A 190 0.71 15.33 9.58
C LEU A 190 0.93 15.98 10.96
N ILE A 191 0.05 16.90 11.34
CA ILE A 191 0.00 17.49 12.68
C ILE A 191 -1.45 17.45 13.15
N GLY A 192 -1.74 16.62 14.16
CA GLY A 192 -3.11 16.36 14.59
C GLY A 192 -3.89 15.62 13.49
N ASP A 193 -4.97 16.22 13.03
CA ASP A 193 -5.83 15.77 11.93
C ASP A 193 -5.63 16.57 10.63
N SER A 194 -4.58 17.39 10.55
CA SER A 194 -4.28 18.22 9.39
C SER A 194 -2.95 17.84 8.74
N VAL A 195 -2.98 17.68 7.42
CA VAL A 195 -1.79 17.47 6.58
C VAL A 195 -1.35 18.81 6.00
N TYR A 196 -0.13 19.20 6.31
CA TYR A 196 0.50 20.43 5.84
C TYR A 196 1.39 20.11 4.65
N CYS A 197 0.94 20.49 3.46
CA CYS A 197 1.72 20.37 2.22
C CYS A 197 2.86 21.38 2.22
N GLU A 198 4.07 20.95 1.86
CA GLU A 198 5.22 21.83 1.69
C GLU A 198 4.93 22.93 0.66
N SER A 199 5.60 24.08 0.83
CA SER A 199 5.33 25.27 0.03
C SER A 199 5.65 25.09 -1.45
N PHE A 200 4.61 25.20 -2.28
CA PHE A 200 4.72 25.09 -3.73
C PHE A 200 4.20 26.33 -4.44
N GLU A 201 4.71 26.59 -5.64
CA GLU A 201 4.34 27.75 -6.44
C GLU A 201 3.05 27.50 -7.21
N MET A 202 2.05 28.34 -6.96
CA MET A 202 0.76 28.32 -7.65
C MET A 202 0.87 29.18 -8.88
N ASN A 203 1.21 28.61 -10.04
CA ASN A 203 1.41 29.40 -11.26
C ASN A 203 0.34 29.10 -12.32
N ASN A 204 -0.56 30.05 -12.55
CA ASN A 204 -1.47 30.01 -13.68
C ASN A 204 -0.78 30.58 -14.93
N LYS A 205 -0.32 29.66 -15.80
CA LYS A 205 0.31 29.98 -17.11
C LYS A 205 -0.70 30.13 -18.25
N SER A 206 -1.99 29.93 -18.00
CA SER A 206 -3.03 30.01 -19.04
C SER A 206 -3.38 31.47 -19.37
N GLU A 207 -4.03 31.68 -20.51
CA GLU A 207 -4.60 32.99 -20.90
C GLU A 207 -5.87 33.32 -20.11
N ASN A 208 -6.41 32.38 -19.34
CA ASN A 208 -7.61 32.58 -18.54
C ASN A 208 -7.28 33.26 -17.20
N PRO A 209 -8.16 34.16 -16.70
CA PRO A 209 -7.97 34.82 -15.41
C PRO A 209 -7.98 33.83 -14.23
N TYR A 210 -8.62 32.67 -14.39
CA TYR A 210 -8.71 31.62 -13.39
C TYR A 210 -8.31 30.27 -13.98
N VAL A 211 -7.66 29.47 -13.14
CA VAL A 211 -7.48 28.04 -13.40
C VAL A 211 -7.80 27.26 -12.13
N GLU A 212 -8.37 26.08 -12.32
CA GLU A 212 -8.72 25.19 -11.22
C GLU A 212 -7.60 24.17 -10.99
N GLY A 213 -7.45 23.77 -9.73
CA GLY A 213 -6.52 22.74 -9.33
C GLY A 213 -7.13 21.88 -8.23
N THR A 214 -6.50 20.73 -8.00
CA THR A 214 -6.88 19.80 -6.95
C THR A 214 -5.65 19.29 -6.22
N ILE A 215 -5.80 19.00 -4.94
CA ILE A 215 -4.76 18.36 -4.13
C ILE A 215 -5.29 17.03 -3.60
N LYS A 216 -4.53 15.96 -3.82
CA LYS A 216 -4.76 14.66 -3.17
C LYS A 216 -3.73 14.47 -2.07
N VAL A 217 -4.19 13.97 -0.92
CA VAL A 217 -3.32 13.59 0.19
C VAL A 217 -2.86 12.15 -0.01
N LEU A 218 -1.56 11.93 0.03
CA LEU A 218 -0.93 10.63 -0.06
C LEU A 218 -0.20 10.29 1.24
N TRP A 219 -0.26 9.02 1.62
CA TRP A 219 0.50 8.45 2.73
C TRP A 219 1.22 7.19 2.26
N ASP A 220 2.27 6.79 2.98
CA ASP A 220 3.12 5.65 2.61
C ASP A 220 3.49 5.67 1.12
N TYR A 221 4.03 6.82 0.71
CA TYR A 221 4.47 7.16 -0.65
C TYR A 221 3.37 7.37 -1.70
N ASN A 222 2.43 6.44 -1.87
CA ASN A 222 1.49 6.46 -3.00
C ASN A 222 0.04 6.10 -2.65
N LYS A 223 -0.28 5.82 -1.40
CA LYS A 223 -1.64 5.46 -0.98
C LYS A 223 -2.46 6.74 -0.81
N ALA A 224 -3.57 6.85 -1.52
CA ALA A 224 -4.37 8.07 -1.52
C ALA A 224 -5.48 8.01 -0.47
N PHE A 225 -5.74 9.14 0.16
CA PHE A 225 -7.00 9.38 0.86
C PHE A 225 -8.13 9.58 -0.17
N ASP A 226 -9.35 9.23 0.23
CA ASP A 226 -10.53 9.52 -0.57
C ASP A 226 -10.79 11.03 -0.69
N GLY A 227 -11.25 11.41 -1.89
CA GLY A 227 -11.53 12.79 -2.23
C GLY A 227 -10.31 13.57 -2.73
N SER A 228 -10.54 14.85 -2.99
CA SER A 228 -9.51 15.82 -3.35
C SER A 228 -9.89 17.18 -2.82
N PHE A 229 -8.90 17.99 -2.47
CA PHE A 229 -9.09 19.37 -2.03
C PHE A 229 -9.04 20.30 -3.25
N PRO A 230 -10.16 20.89 -3.70
CA PRO A 230 -10.19 21.80 -4.83
C PRO A 230 -9.64 23.18 -4.46
N PHE A 231 -9.04 23.87 -5.42
CA PHE A 231 -8.63 25.27 -5.28
C PHE A 231 -8.64 25.98 -6.64
N LYS A 232 -8.56 27.31 -6.61
CA LYS A 232 -8.40 28.14 -7.81
C LYS A 232 -7.16 29.00 -7.72
N VAL A 233 -6.53 29.28 -8.86
CA VAL A 233 -5.43 30.22 -8.97
C VAL A 233 -5.87 31.34 -9.91
N CYS A 234 -5.85 32.58 -9.41
CA CYS A 234 -6.26 33.74 -10.17
C CYS A 234 -5.06 34.60 -10.59
N ARG A 235 -5.17 35.19 -11.78
CA ARG A 235 -4.20 36.10 -12.37
C ARG A 235 -4.63 37.55 -12.15
N CYS A 236 -3.93 38.24 -11.25
CA CYS A 236 -4.26 39.63 -10.87
C CYS A 236 -4.04 40.65 -11.98
N ASP A 237 -3.25 40.31 -12.99
CA ASP A 237 -3.04 41.13 -14.17
C ASP A 237 -4.22 41.09 -15.15
N LEU A 238 -5.03 40.01 -15.11
CA LEU A 238 -6.25 39.86 -15.91
C LEU A 238 -7.53 40.12 -15.10
N GLU A 239 -7.52 39.80 -13.81
CA GLU A 239 -8.65 39.98 -12.89
C GLU A 239 -8.18 40.64 -11.59
N PRO A 240 -8.02 41.97 -11.57
CA PRO A 240 -7.50 42.70 -10.41
C PRO A 240 -8.45 42.65 -9.20
N ASN A 241 -9.74 42.37 -9.41
CA ASN A 241 -10.73 42.29 -8.33
C ASN A 241 -10.80 40.90 -7.68
N CYS A 242 -10.01 39.93 -8.12
CA CYS A 242 -9.93 38.62 -7.48
C CYS A 242 -9.59 38.78 -5.99
N VAL A 243 -10.29 38.03 -5.13
CA VAL A 243 -10.11 38.07 -3.67
C VAL A 243 -8.65 37.85 -3.24
N ALA A 244 -7.91 37.00 -3.97
CA ALA A 244 -6.50 36.73 -3.65
C ALA A 244 -5.54 37.88 -4.03
N CYS A 245 -5.95 38.79 -4.92
CA CYS A 245 -5.17 39.97 -5.32
C CYS A 245 -5.29 41.11 -4.31
N ASN A 246 -6.42 41.15 -3.60
CA ASN A 246 -6.70 42.14 -2.59
C ASN A 246 -5.94 41.79 -1.30
N LYS A 247 -4.76 42.37 -1.14
CA LYS A 247 -3.94 42.27 0.08
C LYS A 247 -4.71 42.79 1.30
N ILE A 248 -5.37 41.88 2.00
CA ILE A 248 -5.56 42.01 3.44
C ILE A 248 -4.72 40.91 4.06
N ASP A 249 -3.40 41.15 4.12
CA ASP A 249 -2.52 40.36 4.99
C ASP A 249 -3.00 40.61 6.43
N LYS A 250 -3.86 39.73 6.94
CA LYS A 250 -4.09 39.64 8.39
C LYS A 250 -2.84 39.01 8.98
N LYS A 251 -1.94 39.88 9.42
CA LYS A 251 -0.79 39.59 10.25
C LYS A 251 -1.21 38.99 11.59
#